data_AF-A0A9E1RJA8-F1
#
_entry.id   AF-A0A9E1RJA8-F1
#
_cell.length_a   1.000
_cell.length_b   1.000
_cell.length_c   1.000
_cell.angle_alpha   90.00
_cell.angle_beta   90.00
_cell.angle_gamma   90.00
#
_symmetry.space_group_name_H-M   'P 1'
#
loop_
_entity.id
_entity.type
_entity.pdbx_description
1 polymer ?
#
loop_
_entity_poly.entity_id
_entity_poly.type
_entity_poly.pdbx_seq_one_letter_code
_entity_poly.pdbx_strand_id
1 'polypeptide(L)'
;QFPQSLTLFIESGFQTLANPTARQTFAKMVSIDKACEKHGVSSTEFLEKLNQEIFKKENTSDASANAGEASSAGQEIQRGEMCEGDTRVGSLIKTYITTKSVFEAHYGEGCFSCPGQVFETVAQTASMHNVDLEKILSEINATIQNELKTS
;
A
#
# COMPACT_ATOMS: atom_id res chain seq x y z
N GLN A 1 -9.19 -1.70 -19.35
CA GLN A 1 -9.26 -0.29 -19.79
C GLN A 1 -10.07 0.47 -18.77
N PHE A 2 -9.63 1.66 -18.36
CA PHE A 2 -10.29 2.49 -17.33
C PHE A 2 -10.90 3.72 -18.01
N PRO A 3 -12.11 3.64 -18.59
CA PRO A 3 -12.70 4.77 -19.32
C PRO A 3 -12.88 6.02 -18.45
N GLN A 4 -13.03 5.85 -17.13
CA GLN A 4 -13.14 6.94 -16.17
C GLN A 4 -11.87 7.78 -16.05
N SER A 5 -10.68 7.20 -16.28
CA SER A 5 -9.43 7.96 -16.16
C SER A 5 -9.22 8.92 -17.34
N LEU A 6 -9.95 8.75 -18.45
CA LEU A 6 -9.83 9.62 -19.62
C LEU A 6 -10.11 11.08 -19.29
N THR A 7 -11.09 11.35 -18.43
CA THR A 7 -11.44 12.71 -18.00
C THR A 7 -10.24 13.37 -17.30
N LEU A 8 -9.61 12.65 -16.37
CA LEU A 8 -8.42 13.12 -15.67
C LEU A 8 -7.26 13.44 -16.64
N PHE A 9 -7.03 12.61 -17.66
CA PHE A 9 -6.01 12.89 -18.68
C PHE A 9 -6.30 14.21 -19.41
N ILE A 10 -7.55 14.46 -19.80
CA ILE A 10 -7.92 15.69 -20.52
C ILE A 10 -7.75 16.92 -19.62
N GLU A 11 -8.21 16.85 -18.38
CA GLU A 11 -8.09 17.92 -17.37
C GLU A 11 -6.63 18.22 -17.02
N SER A 12 -5.78 17.19 -17.01
CA SER A 12 -4.34 17.33 -16.73
C SER A 12 -3.54 17.84 -17.92
N GLY A 13 -4.18 18.17 -19.06
CA GLY A 13 -3.52 18.79 -20.21
C GLY A 13 -3.23 17.84 -21.39
N PHE A 14 -3.63 16.56 -21.30
CA PHE A 14 -3.50 15.58 -22.39
C PHE A 14 -4.70 15.60 -23.34
N GLN A 15 -5.10 16.80 -23.78
CA GLN A 15 -6.32 17.03 -24.58
C GLN A 15 -6.35 16.24 -25.90
N THR A 16 -5.18 15.91 -26.45
CA THR A 16 -5.04 15.07 -27.67
C THR A 16 -5.62 13.67 -27.47
N LEU A 17 -5.67 13.18 -26.22
CA LEU A 17 -6.28 11.89 -25.88
C LEU A 17 -7.81 11.91 -25.94
N ALA A 18 -8.46 13.07 -26.09
CA ALA A 18 -9.89 13.13 -26.42
C ALA A 18 -10.18 12.44 -27.78
N ASN A 19 -9.23 12.49 -28.72
CA ASN A 19 -9.32 11.84 -30.02
C ASN A 19 -9.06 10.31 -29.90
N PRO A 20 -10.03 9.45 -30.26
CA PRO A 20 -9.87 7.99 -30.22
C PRO A 20 -8.68 7.45 -31.02
N THR A 21 -8.38 8.04 -32.18
CA THR A 21 -7.27 7.62 -33.03
C THR A 21 -5.92 7.88 -32.34
N ALA A 22 -5.77 9.03 -31.66
CA ALA A 22 -4.56 9.36 -30.93
C ALA A 22 -4.30 8.38 -29.75
N ARG A 23 -5.37 7.91 -29.10
CA ARG A 23 -5.29 6.86 -28.06
C ARG A 23 -4.82 5.52 -28.61
N GLN A 24 -5.17 5.20 -29.85
CA GLN A 24 -4.80 3.92 -30.48
C GLN A 24 -3.41 3.92 -31.11
N THR A 25 -2.84 5.10 -31.40
CA THR A 25 -1.53 5.27 -32.05
C THR A 25 -0.47 5.79 -31.08
N PHE A 26 -0.40 7.10 -30.88
CA PHE A 26 0.68 7.77 -30.15
C PHE A 26 0.68 7.44 -28.66
N ALA A 27 -0.49 7.29 -28.03
CA ALA A 27 -0.58 6.99 -26.60
C ALA A 27 0.00 5.61 -26.23
N LYS A 28 0.12 4.68 -27.19
CA LYS A 28 0.77 3.38 -26.98
C LYS A 28 2.29 3.42 -27.10
N MET A 29 2.83 4.50 -27.69
CA MET A 29 4.26 4.64 -28.01
C MET A 29 5.01 5.54 -27.03
N VAL A 30 4.29 6.20 -26.11
CA VAL A 30 4.85 7.20 -25.18
C VAL A 30 4.52 6.79 -23.76
N SER A 31 5.51 6.81 -22.86
CA SER A 31 5.29 6.57 -21.43
C SER A 31 4.63 7.77 -20.77
N ILE A 32 3.95 7.53 -19.64
CA ILE A 32 3.32 8.60 -18.84
C ILE A 32 4.36 9.64 -18.42
N ASP A 33 5.55 9.23 -18.00
CA ASP A 33 6.62 10.15 -17.61
C ASP A 33 7.06 11.06 -18.77
N LYS A 34 7.25 10.50 -19.97
CA LYS A 34 7.64 11.28 -21.14
C LYS A 34 6.53 12.21 -21.62
N ALA A 35 5.27 11.82 -21.47
CA ALA A 35 4.14 12.70 -21.73
C ALA A 35 4.10 13.84 -20.70
N CYS A 36 4.24 13.55 -19.40
CA CYS A 36 4.25 14.55 -18.34
C CYS A 36 5.37 15.58 -18.52
N GLU A 37 6.60 15.12 -18.81
CA GLU A 37 7.76 15.97 -19.11
C GLU A 37 7.48 16.92 -20.28
N LYS A 38 6.91 16.40 -21.37
CA LYS A 38 6.61 17.20 -22.58
C LYS A 38 5.50 18.22 -22.37
N HIS A 39 4.55 17.94 -21.48
CA HIS A 39 3.38 18.76 -21.24
C HIS A 39 3.51 19.66 -19.99
N GLY A 40 4.65 19.63 -19.30
CA GLY A 40 4.87 20.43 -18.08
C GLY A 40 3.99 19.99 -16.91
N VAL A 41 3.54 18.73 -16.92
CA VAL A 41 2.71 18.13 -15.87
C VAL A 41 3.63 17.43 -14.88
N SER A 42 3.36 17.57 -13.58
CA SER A 42 4.07 16.80 -12.56
C SER A 42 3.68 15.32 -12.67
N SER A 43 4.63 14.45 -13.04
CA SER A 43 4.36 13.01 -13.18
C SER A 43 3.87 12.40 -11.86
N THR A 44 4.49 12.78 -10.73
CA THR A 44 4.11 12.31 -9.40
C THR A 44 2.66 12.66 -9.05
N GLU A 45 2.31 13.93 -9.15
CA GLU A 45 0.95 14.41 -8.81
C GLU A 45 -0.11 13.80 -9.75
N PHE A 46 0.24 13.64 -11.04
CA PHE A 46 -0.64 13.02 -12.01
C PHE A 46 -0.88 11.53 -11.72
N LEU A 47 0.17 10.78 -11.38
CA LEU A 47 0.07 9.37 -11.03
C LEU A 47 -0.75 9.15 -9.75
N GLU A 48 -0.60 10.02 -8.76
CA GLU A 48 -1.41 9.97 -7.53
C GLU A 48 -2.90 10.14 -7.84
N LYS A 49 -3.26 11.19 -8.61
CA LYS A 49 -4.64 11.42 -9.04
C LYS A 49 -5.18 10.28 -9.90
N LEU A 50 -4.34 9.71 -10.77
CA LEU A 50 -4.73 8.61 -11.64
C LEU A 50 -5.01 7.33 -10.85
N ASN A 51 -4.15 7.02 -9.87
CA ASN A 51 -4.36 5.89 -8.97
C ASN A 51 -5.63 6.10 -8.15
N GLN A 52 -5.83 7.29 -7.58
CA GLN A 52 -7.07 7.61 -6.87
C GLN A 52 -8.30 7.39 -7.75
N GLU A 53 -8.30 7.85 -9.01
CA GLU A 53 -9.45 7.71 -9.92
C GLU A 53 -9.69 6.27 -10.39
N ILE A 54 -8.63 5.48 -10.54
CA ILE A 54 -8.74 4.06 -10.93
C ILE A 54 -9.24 3.22 -9.75
N PHE A 55 -8.73 3.47 -8.54
CA PHE A 55 -9.00 2.68 -7.35
C PHE A 55 -10.13 3.24 -6.46
N LYS A 56 -10.70 4.42 -6.78
CA LYS A 56 -11.84 5.01 -6.03
C LYS A 56 -13.13 4.21 -6.08
N LYS A 57 -13.21 3.17 -6.90
CA LYS A 57 -14.46 2.46 -7.15
C LYS A 57 -14.57 1.16 -6.37
N GLU A 58 -14.52 1.26 -5.04
CA GLU A 58 -15.16 0.28 -4.12
C GLU A 58 -15.57 0.84 -2.74
N ASN A 59 -15.45 2.14 -2.43
CA ASN A 59 -15.96 2.65 -1.16
C ASN A 59 -16.80 3.92 -1.36
N THR A 60 -18.08 3.72 -1.65
CA THR A 60 -19.12 4.71 -1.34
C THR A 60 -20.08 4.10 -0.34
N SER A 61 -19.71 4.14 0.94
CA SER A 61 -20.64 4.22 2.07
C SER A 61 -19.86 4.54 3.35
N ASP A 62 -20.15 5.72 3.89
CA ASP A 62 -19.99 6.18 5.27
C ASP A 62 -19.15 5.35 6.25
N ALA A 63 -18.03 5.93 6.71
CA ALA A 63 -17.80 6.26 8.12
C ALA A 63 -16.31 6.59 8.35
N SER A 64 -16.08 7.75 8.98
CA SER A 64 -14.99 8.06 9.92
C SER A 64 -13.77 7.11 9.95
N ALA A 65 -12.65 7.56 9.41
CA ALA A 65 -11.39 7.64 10.17
C ALA A 65 -10.34 8.35 9.31
N ASN A 66 -9.56 9.22 9.95
CA ASN A 66 -8.35 9.81 9.39
C ASN A 66 -7.38 8.70 8.97
N ALA A 67 -7.36 8.35 7.69
CA ALA A 67 -6.22 7.64 7.10
C ALA A 67 -5.20 8.70 6.71
N GLY A 68 -4.37 9.04 7.70
CA GLY A 68 -3.20 9.88 7.51
C GLY A 68 -2.27 9.28 6.47
N GLU A 69 -1.71 10.19 5.68
CA GLU A 69 -0.68 10.01 4.66
C GLU A 69 0.27 8.82 4.87
N ALA A 70 0.42 8.04 3.81
CA ALA A 70 1.42 6.99 3.67
C ALA A 70 2.84 7.56 3.85
N SER A 71 3.36 7.50 5.08
CA SER A 71 4.80 7.53 5.32
C SER A 71 5.36 6.17 4.93
N SER A 72 6.18 6.15 3.87
CA SER A 72 6.79 4.96 3.26
C SER A 72 7.79 4.19 4.14
N ALA A 73 7.78 4.39 5.46
CA ALA A 73 8.73 3.82 6.41
C ALA A 73 8.11 2.86 7.44
N GLY A 74 6.78 2.76 7.49
CA GLY A 74 6.04 2.03 8.52
C GLY A 74 6.10 2.72 9.89
N GLN A 75 5.09 2.51 10.73
CA GLN A 75 5.04 3.04 12.08
C GLN A 75 5.81 2.14 13.06
N GLU A 76 6.55 2.76 13.98
CA GLU A 76 7.14 2.06 15.12
C GLU A 76 6.03 1.73 16.14
N ILE A 77 6.21 0.65 16.91
CA ILE A 77 5.24 0.21 17.93
C ILE A 77 5.87 0.16 19.33
N GLN A 78 5.13 0.65 20.31
CA GLN A 78 5.48 0.66 21.72
C GLN A 78 4.79 -0.47 22.48
N ARG A 79 5.35 -0.82 23.64
CA ARG A 79 4.77 -1.84 24.51
C ARG A 79 3.44 -1.33 25.10
N GLY A 80 2.40 -2.13 24.99
CA GLY A 80 1.00 -1.79 25.30
C GLY A 80 0.14 -1.50 24.07
N GLU A 81 0.75 -1.20 22.91
CA GLU A 81 0.03 -0.92 21.66
C GLU A 81 -0.28 -2.20 20.89
N MET A 82 -1.31 -2.14 20.03
CA MET A 82 -1.70 -3.20 19.10
C MET A 82 -1.06 -2.95 17.73
N CYS A 83 -0.84 -4.02 16.98
CA CYS A 83 -0.34 -3.98 15.62
C CYS A 83 -1.45 -3.55 14.64
N GLU A 84 -1.09 -2.65 13.72
CA GLU A 84 -1.87 -2.22 12.56
C GLU A 84 -1.15 -2.57 11.25
N GLY A 85 -1.82 -2.36 10.11
CA GLY A 85 -1.26 -2.73 8.80
C GLY A 85 0.01 -1.97 8.44
N ASP A 86 0.15 -0.72 8.86
CA ASP A 86 1.33 0.11 8.63
C ASP A 86 2.43 -0.08 9.69
N THR A 87 2.20 -0.92 10.71
CA THR A 87 3.22 -1.24 11.71
C THR A 87 4.42 -1.90 11.06
N ARG A 88 5.62 -1.46 11.43
CA ARG A 88 6.87 -1.96 10.90
C ARG A 88 7.27 -3.29 11.55
N VAL A 89 7.54 -4.31 10.73
CA VAL A 89 7.84 -5.69 11.19
C VAL A 89 9.04 -5.73 12.13
N GLY A 90 10.10 -4.99 11.81
CA GLY A 90 11.29 -4.92 12.68
C GLY A 90 11.00 -4.34 14.06
N SER A 91 10.12 -3.34 14.14
CA SER A 91 9.70 -2.73 15.40
C SER A 91 8.84 -3.70 16.21
N LEU A 92 7.86 -4.31 15.55
CA LEU A 92 6.95 -5.29 16.13
C LEU A 92 7.69 -6.45 16.79
N ILE A 93 8.64 -7.07 16.09
CA ILE A 93 9.38 -8.23 16.61
C ILE A 93 10.35 -7.82 17.72
N LYS A 94 10.88 -6.59 17.67
CA LYS A 94 11.73 -6.06 18.74
C LYS A 94 10.93 -5.83 20.03
N THR A 95 9.71 -5.31 19.92
CA THR A 95 8.84 -5.00 21.07
C THR A 95 8.12 -6.25 21.59
N TYR A 96 7.67 -7.14 20.70
CA TYR A 96 6.90 -8.35 20.98
C TYR A 96 7.46 -9.55 20.24
N ILE A 97 8.59 -10.09 20.72
CA ILE A 97 9.33 -11.17 20.05
C ILE A 97 8.48 -12.44 19.80
N THR A 98 7.45 -12.67 20.62
CA THR A 98 6.53 -13.82 20.50
C THR A 98 5.74 -13.80 19.18
N THR A 99 5.49 -12.63 18.62
CA THR A 99 4.77 -12.45 17.35
C THR A 99 5.51 -13.01 16.14
N LYS A 100 6.83 -13.26 16.26
CA LYS A 100 7.63 -13.90 15.20
C LYS A 100 7.02 -15.23 14.75
N SER A 101 6.44 -15.98 15.68
CA SER A 101 5.83 -17.29 15.41
C SER A 101 4.63 -17.21 14.45
N VAL A 102 3.86 -16.13 14.50
CA VAL A 102 2.71 -15.90 13.61
C VAL A 102 3.20 -15.74 12.17
N PHE A 103 4.25 -14.94 11.96
CA PHE A 103 4.85 -14.77 10.65
C PHE A 103 5.44 -16.08 10.10
N GLU A 104 6.17 -16.86 10.91
CA GLU A 104 6.71 -18.15 10.48
C GLU A 104 5.59 -19.15 10.11
N ALA A 105 4.46 -19.12 10.81
CA ALA A 105 3.32 -19.99 10.53
C ALA A 105 2.64 -19.69 9.18
N HIS A 106 2.56 -18.41 8.78
CA HIS A 106 1.92 -18.01 7.52
C HIS A 106 2.91 -17.90 6.35
N TYR A 107 4.16 -17.52 6.60
CA TYR A 107 5.15 -17.19 5.59
C TYR A 107 6.25 -18.26 5.45
N GLY A 108 6.35 -19.18 6.40
CA GLY A 108 7.38 -20.21 6.49
C GLY A 108 8.61 -19.79 7.31
N GLU A 109 9.40 -20.78 7.73
CA GLU A 109 10.58 -20.60 8.61
C GLU A 109 11.66 -19.67 8.03
N GLY A 110 11.70 -19.52 6.70
CA GLY A 110 12.66 -18.68 5.99
C GLY A 110 12.26 -17.20 5.86
N CYS A 111 11.10 -16.79 6.39
CA CYS A 111 10.58 -15.45 6.15
C CYS A 111 11.55 -14.33 6.62
N PHE A 112 12.24 -14.55 7.74
CA PHE A 112 13.22 -13.65 8.33
C PHE A 112 14.65 -13.75 7.78
N SER A 113 14.83 -14.39 6.61
CA SER A 113 16.15 -14.50 5.97
C SER A 113 16.57 -13.26 5.18
N CYS A 114 15.61 -12.41 4.78
CA CYS A 114 15.89 -11.17 4.06
C CYS A 114 16.20 -10.03 5.04
N PRO A 115 17.39 -9.40 5.01
CA PRO A 115 17.70 -8.25 5.86
C PRO A 115 16.75 -7.06 5.65
N GLY A 116 16.12 -6.97 4.49
CA GLY A 116 15.14 -5.92 4.16
C GLY A 116 13.83 -6.03 4.94
N GLN A 117 13.49 -7.21 5.47
CA GLN A 117 12.18 -7.42 6.08
C GLN A 117 11.94 -6.55 7.32
N VAL A 118 12.99 -6.21 8.06
CA VAL A 118 12.86 -5.34 9.23
C VAL A 118 12.40 -3.92 8.89
N PHE A 119 12.41 -3.55 7.60
CA PHE A 119 11.93 -2.27 7.05
C PHE A 119 10.54 -2.35 6.42
N GLU A 120 9.96 -3.55 6.29
CA GLU A 120 8.64 -3.74 5.71
C GLU A 120 7.53 -3.51 6.75
N THR A 121 6.36 -3.11 6.27
CA THR A 121 5.12 -3.08 7.07
C THR A 121 4.42 -4.44 7.05
N VAL A 122 3.57 -4.70 8.04
CA VAL A 122 2.78 -5.94 8.09
C VAL A 122 1.87 -6.08 6.86
N ALA A 123 1.28 -4.98 6.37
CA ALA A 123 0.47 -5.00 5.15
C ALA A 123 1.29 -5.36 3.91
N GLN A 124 2.51 -4.83 3.79
CA GLN A 124 3.41 -5.18 2.67
C GLN A 124 3.78 -6.66 2.72
N THR A 125 4.17 -7.20 3.88
CA THR A 125 4.52 -8.61 3.99
C THR A 125 3.30 -9.50 3.72
N ALA A 126 2.11 -9.15 4.21
CA ALA A 126 0.89 -9.89 3.95
C ALA A 126 0.57 -9.95 2.45
N SER A 127 0.68 -8.81 1.76
CA SER A 127 0.49 -8.73 0.31
C SER A 127 1.53 -9.56 -0.46
N MET A 128 2.80 -9.50 -0.08
CA MET A 128 3.89 -10.24 -0.77
C MET A 128 3.74 -11.75 -0.64
N HIS A 129 3.15 -12.22 0.46
CA HIS A 129 2.95 -13.63 0.75
C HIS A 129 1.51 -14.13 0.47
N ASN A 130 0.66 -13.28 -0.10
CA ASN A 130 -0.73 -13.59 -0.44
C ASN A 130 -1.54 -14.09 0.78
N VAL A 131 -1.30 -13.46 1.93
CA VAL A 131 -1.98 -13.72 3.20
C VAL A 131 -2.97 -12.60 3.46
N ASP A 132 -4.14 -12.96 3.95
CA ASP A 132 -5.18 -12.01 4.33
C ASP A 132 -4.71 -11.11 5.48
N LEU A 133 -4.82 -9.79 5.27
CA LEU A 133 -4.31 -8.80 6.22
C LEU A 133 -5.08 -8.83 7.54
N GLU A 134 -6.41 -8.95 7.50
CA GLU A 134 -7.22 -8.98 8.72
C GLU A 134 -6.91 -10.21 9.56
N LYS A 135 -6.77 -11.37 8.90
CA LYS A 135 -6.40 -12.62 9.56
C LYS A 135 -5.06 -12.51 10.28
N ILE A 136 -4.01 -12.04 9.61
CA ILE A 136 -2.69 -11.99 10.24
C ILE A 136 -2.63 -10.95 11.36
N LEU A 137 -3.28 -9.79 11.20
CA LEU A 137 -3.37 -8.77 12.26
C LEU A 137 -4.11 -9.32 13.49
N SER A 138 -5.19 -10.07 13.30
CA SER A 138 -5.93 -10.70 14.39
C SER A 138 -5.06 -11.67 15.19
N GLU A 139 -4.29 -12.53 14.52
CA GLU A 139 -3.41 -13.51 15.18
C GLU A 139 -2.22 -12.84 15.88
N ILE A 140 -1.62 -11.81 15.27
CA ILE A 140 -0.56 -10.99 15.89
C ILE A 140 -1.11 -10.34 17.17
N ASN A 141 -2.25 -9.67 17.09
CA ASN A 141 -2.83 -8.95 18.23
C ASN A 141 -3.30 -9.89 19.35
N ALA A 142 -3.81 -11.08 19.01
CA ALA A 142 -4.09 -12.12 20.00
C ALA A 142 -2.81 -12.56 20.74
N THR A 143 -1.70 -12.70 20.02
CA THR A 143 -0.39 -13.03 20.60
C THR A 143 0.12 -11.92 21.52
N ILE A 144 0.04 -10.65 21.10
CA ILE A 144 0.40 -9.50 21.94
C ILE A 144 -0.43 -9.48 23.22
N GLN A 145 -1.76 -9.64 23.12
CA GLN A 145 -2.63 -9.64 24.30
C GLN A 145 -2.28 -10.76 25.27
N ASN A 146 -1.92 -11.94 24.78
CA ASN A 146 -1.49 -13.04 25.63
C ASN A 146 -0.17 -12.71 26.33
N GLU A 147 0.82 -12.18 25.60
CA GLU A 147 2.10 -11.77 26.18
C GLU A 147 1.92 -10.72 27.29
N LEU A 148 1.09 -9.70 27.05
CA LEU A 148 0.80 -8.63 28.00
C LEU A 148 0.06 -9.12 29.26
N LYS A 149 -0.75 -10.18 29.15
CA LYS A 149 -1.42 -10.81 30.31
C LYS A 149 -0.48 -11.68 31.13
N THR A 150 0.55 -12.25 30.50
CA THR A 150 1.53 -13.14 31.14
C THR A 150 2.79 -12.43 31.64
N SER A 151 2.96 -11.15 31.31
CA SER A 151 4.08 -10.29 31.72
C SER A 151 3.78 -9.48 32.97
#